data_AF-A0A920P1Q5-F1
#
_entry.id   AF-A0A920P1Q5-F1
#
_cell.length_a   1.000
_cell.length_b   1.000
_cell.length_c   1.000
_cell.angle_alpha   90.00
_cell.angle_beta   90.00
_cell.angle_gamma   90.00
#
_symmetry.space_group_name_H-M   'P 1'
#
loop_
_entity.id
_entity.type
_entity.pdbx_description
1 polymer ?
#
loop_
_entity_poly.entity_id
_entity_poly.type
_entity_poly.pdbx_seq_one_letter_code
_entity_poly.pdbx_strand_id
1 'polypeptide(L)' 'MPDDPIVNDHYGDILWKLNRKIQARYFWNNVLTFDDTEDDMREKINIKVIEGLKNS' A
#
# COMPACT_ATOMS: atom_id res chain seq x y z
N MET A 1 14.87 -1.44 2.38
CA MET A 1 15.32 -0.35 1.48
C MET A 1 14.07 0.42 1.04
N PRO A 2 14.08 1.69 0.58
CA PRO A 2 12.87 2.32 0.02
C PRO A 2 12.23 1.53 -1.14
N ASP A 3 12.96 0.56 -1.70
CA ASP A 3 12.54 -0.34 -2.77
C ASP A 3 11.91 -1.66 -2.28
N ASP A 4 11.52 -1.73 -1.01
CA ASP A 4 10.87 -2.92 -0.46
C ASP A 4 9.33 -2.75 -0.50
N PRO A 5 8.61 -3.60 -1.27
CA PRO A 5 7.14 -3.52 -1.38
C PRO A 5 6.44 -3.70 -0.03
N ILE A 6 6.95 -4.55 0.87
CA ILE A 6 6.38 -4.80 2.20
C ILE A 6 6.50 -3.55 3.06
N VAL A 7 7.66 -2.90 3.05
CA VAL A 7 7.88 -1.67 3.82
C VAL A 7 6.98 -0.54 3.32
N ASN A 8 6.82 -0.40 2.00
CA ASN A 8 5.94 0.61 1.41
C ASN A 8 4.45 0.35 1.74
N ASP A 9 4.01 -0.91 1.74
CA ASP A 9 2.64 -1.28 2.14
C ASP A 9 2.35 -0.89 3.59
N HIS A 10 3.21 -1.29 4.53
CA HIS A 10 3.06 -0.96 5.95
C HIS A 10 3.09 0.56 6.21
N TYR A 11 3.91 1.29 5.47
CA TYR A 11 3.92 2.74 5.56
C TYR A 11 2.59 3.34 5.08
N GLY A 12 2.03 2.82 3.98
CA GLY A 12 0.69 3.16 3.51
C GLY A 12 -0.38 2.91 4.57
N ASP A 13 -0.33 1.78 5.27
CA ASP A 13 -1.27 1.42 6.33
C ASP A 13 -1.22 2.41 7.52
N ILE A 14 -0.03 2.80 7.95
CA ILE A 14 0.16 3.80 9.02
C ILE A 14 -0.41 5.15 8.58
N LEU A 15 -0.07 5.60 7.36
CA LEU A 15 -0.60 6.85 6.81
C LEU A 15 -2.13 6.83 6.73
N TRP A 16 -2.71 5.69 6.34
CA TRP A 16 -4.15 5.53 6.30
C TRP A 16 -4.76 5.70 7.70
N LYS A 17 -4.21 5.06 8.72
CA LYS A 17 -4.67 5.16 10.11
C LYS A 17 -4.54 6.58 10.68
N LEU A 18 -3.55 7.36 10.21
CA LEU A 18 -3.37 8.78 10.56
C LEU A 18 -4.26 9.74 9.75
N ASN A 19 -5.26 9.22 9.03
CA ASN A 19 -6.13 9.99 8.12
C ASN A 19 -5.39 10.71 6.97
N ARG A 20 -4.15 10.30 6.67
CA ARG A 20 -3.33 10.81 5.55
C ARG A 20 -3.60 10.03 4.27
N LYS A 21 -4.87 10.03 3.83
CA LYS A 21 -5.39 9.11 2.80
C LYS A 21 -4.73 9.27 1.42
N ILE A 22 -4.40 10.49 1.02
CA ILE A 22 -3.73 10.75 -0.27
C ILE A 22 -2.32 10.15 -0.26
N GLN A 23 -1.57 10.34 0.82
CA GLN A 23 -0.22 9.80 0.96
C GLN A 23 -0.26 8.27 1.07
N ALA A 24 -1.23 7.70 1.79
CA ALA A 24 -1.40 6.25 1.84
C ALA A 24 -1.58 5.64 0.44
N ARG A 25 -2.46 6.23 -0.39
CA ARG A 25 -2.67 5.77 -1.77
C ARG A 25 -1.42 5.97 -2.64
N TYR A 26 -0.65 7.04 -2.43
CA TYR A 26 0.62 7.23 -3.14
C TYR A 26 1.57 6.06 -2.88
N PHE A 27 1.78 5.69 -1.60
CA PHE A 27 2.68 4.60 -1.23
C PHE A 27 2.16 3.23 -1.67
N TRP A 28 0.86 2.97 -1.56
CA TRP A 28 0.28 1.74 -2.10
C TRP A 28 0.43 1.64 -3.63
N ASN A 29 0.22 2.71 -4.38
CA ASN A 29 0.48 2.68 -5.83
C ASN A 29 1.96 2.48 -6.15
N ASN A 30 2.87 2.98 -5.30
CA ASN A 30 4.30 2.73 -5.45
C ASN A 30 4.66 1.24 -5.25
N VAL A 31 3.95 0.51 -4.38
CA VAL A 31 4.14 -0.94 -4.25
C VAL A 31 3.90 -1.65 -5.59
N LEU A 32 2.89 -1.23 -6.38
CA LEU A 32 2.56 -1.86 -7.66
C LEU A 32 3.63 -1.68 -8.75
N THR A 33 4.60 -0.78 -8.55
CA THR A 33 5.68 -0.52 -9.53
C THR A 33 6.91 -1.40 -9.31
N PHE A 34 7.04 -2.09 -8.16
CA PHE A 34 8.18 -2.96 -7.92
C PHE A 34 8.01 -4.32 -8.58
N ASP A 35 9.05 -4.76 -9.29
CA ASP A 35 9.09 -6.06 -9.98
C ASP A 35 8.94 -7.23 -8.99
N ASP A 36 9.47 -7.08 -7.79
CA ASP A 36 9.50 -8.10 -6.73
C ASP A 36 8.16 -8.23 -5.97
N THR A 37 7.13 -7.45 -6.35
CA THR A 37 5.83 -7.52 -5.71
C THR A 37 5.07 -8.77 -6.14
N GLU A 38 4.87 -9.68 -5.20
CA GLU A 38 4.08 -10.90 -5.39
C GLU A 38 2.65 -10.61 -5.86
N ASP A 39 2.08 -11.51 -6.68
CA ASP A 39 0.76 -11.30 -7.30
C ASP A 39 -0.37 -11.15 -6.27
N ASP A 40 -0.32 -11.91 -5.16
CA ASP A 40 -1.29 -11.83 -4.09
C ASP A 40 -1.21 -10.47 -3.36
N MET A 41 -0.01 -9.92 -3.22
CA MET A 41 0.20 -8.58 -2.68
C MET A 41 -0.37 -7.54 -3.65
N ARG A 42 -0.13 -7.65 -4.97
CA ARG A 42 -0.71 -6.74 -5.96
C ARG A 42 -2.23 -6.71 -5.88
N GLU A 43 -2.89 -7.85 -5.74
CA GLU A 43 -4.34 -7.93 -5.57
C GLU A 43 -4.82 -7.21 -4.30
N LYS A 44 -4.17 -7.49 -3.15
CA LYS A 44 -4.48 -6.82 -1.87
C LYS A 44 -4.30 -5.30 -1.96
N ILE A 45 -3.22 -4.84 -2.59
CA ILE A 45 -2.92 -3.42 -2.75
C ILE A 45 -3.97 -2.73 -3.64
N ASN A 46 -4.38 -3.35 -4.75
CA ASN A 46 -5.45 -2.80 -5.60
C ASN A 46 -6.76 -2.60 -4.83
N ILE A 47 -7.11 -3.55 -3.95
CA ILE A 47 -8.27 -3.41 -3.06
C ILE A 47 -8.06 -2.23 -2.10
N LYS A 48 -6.90 -2.13 -1.43
CA LYS A 48 -6.58 -1.00 -0.53
C LYS A 48 -6.63 0.36 -1.25
N VAL A 49 -6.13 0.44 -2.49
CA VAL A 49 -6.13 1.66 -3.31
C VAL A 49 -7.54 2.11 -3.67
N ILE A 50 -8.54 1.23 -3.70
CA ILE A 50 -9.94 1.59 -4.01
C ILE A 50 -10.72 1.79 -2.70
N GLU A 51 -10.83 0.73 -1.91
CA GLU A 51 -11.69 0.63 -0.72
C GLU A 51 -11.05 1.24 0.53
N GLY A 52 -9.72 1.37 0.55
CA GLY A 52 -8.97 1.72 1.74
C GLY A 52 -8.65 0.54 2.64
N LEU A 53 -8.04 0.84 3.79
CA LEU A 53 -7.84 -0.17 4.83
C LEU A 53 -9.17 -0.49 5.49
N LYS A 54 -9.64 -1.74 5.38
CA LYS A 54 -10.77 -2.22 6.17
C LYS A 54 -10.38 -2.19 7.65
N ASN A 55 -11.21 -1.59 8.47
CA ASN A 55 -11.03 -1.64 9.92
C ASN A 55 -11.26 -3.09 10.37
N SER A 56 -10.26 -3.69 11.01
CA SER A 56 -10.46 -4.87 11.86
C SER A 56 -11.19 -4.48 13.14
#